data_AF-A0A1I7VZR6-F1
#
_entry.id   AF-A0A1I7VZR6-F1
#
_cell.length_a   1.000
_cell.length_b   1.000
_cell.length_c   1.000
_cell.angle_alpha   90.00
_cell.angle_beta   90.00
_cell.angle_gamma   90.00
#
_symmetry.space_group_name_H-M   'P 1'
#
loop_
_entity.id
_entity.type
_entity.pdbx_description
1 polymer ?
#
loop_
_entity_poly.entity_id
_entity_poly.type
_entity_poly.pdbx_seq_one_letter_code
_entity_poly.pdbx_strand_id
1 'polypeptide(L)'
;MGTLSIQPPMGSVRNLTEVFILLRNNALHSKFIFANNTIDEKMSLVALDEETETVHVSSSSRVPPEWVNYLDETQYELTRIRSRLKQIREMQQNHMSKPSFVEDLEAQKEMDKSTDEVTGMFSHCQRLIGFIEKANVIESTQQSLLRGNVVSTLRLTLSNLAGDFRTSQAKFLKQIEARKEKVNSYLLASTDWVNTEVLDDVPIDASRDGLTMEQIQLLLQNADMVKERERDVMSVSKSIIELNSLFKDLASMVVDQGTVLDRIDYNVEQAALKVNSALSSVQRAERYQRSDKKMYCILVLSVAVIVLLILLIIVKT
;
A
#
# COMPACT_ATOMS: atom_id res chain seq x y z
N MET A 1 -1.81 -22.00 -22.13
CA MET A 1 -1.08 -20.72 -21.97
C MET A 1 -1.97 -19.63 -22.53
N GLY A 2 -2.63 -18.86 -21.65
CA GLY A 2 -3.62 -17.86 -22.05
C GLY A 2 -2.94 -16.56 -22.48
N THR A 3 -3.26 -16.12 -23.69
CA THR A 3 -2.88 -14.81 -24.22
C THR A 3 -3.70 -13.74 -23.49
N LEU A 4 -3.07 -12.90 -22.68
CA LEU A 4 -3.70 -11.69 -22.15
C LEU A 4 -4.01 -10.75 -23.32
N SER A 5 -5.30 -10.59 -23.62
CA SER A 5 -5.82 -9.54 -24.48
C SER A 5 -5.62 -8.19 -23.79
N ILE A 6 -4.56 -7.47 -24.18
CA ILE A 6 -4.30 -6.10 -23.76
C ILE A 6 -5.24 -5.19 -24.56
N GLN A 7 -6.24 -4.64 -23.88
CA GLN A 7 -7.09 -3.57 -24.42
C GLN A 7 -6.20 -2.38 -24.82
N PRO A 8 -6.35 -1.80 -26.03
CA PRO A 8 -5.50 -0.68 -26.44
C PRO A 8 -5.77 0.56 -25.56
N PRO A 9 -4.72 1.26 -25.10
CA PRO A 9 -4.88 2.48 -24.32
C PRO A 9 -5.50 3.59 -25.18
N MET A 10 -6.46 4.32 -24.62
CA MET A 10 -6.99 5.53 -25.25
C MET A 10 -5.90 6.62 -25.25
N GLY A 11 -5.26 6.83 -26.40
CA GLY A 11 -4.27 7.87 -26.64
C GLY A 11 -3.16 7.43 -27.60
N SER A 12 -2.58 8.37 -28.36
CA SER A 12 -1.38 8.12 -29.15
C SER A 12 -0.16 8.10 -28.23
N VAL A 13 0.41 6.92 -28.00
CA VAL A 13 1.64 6.75 -27.22
C VAL A 13 2.75 6.23 -28.14
N ARG A 14 3.92 6.87 -28.10
CA ARG A 14 5.11 6.44 -28.86
C ARG A 14 6.13 5.82 -27.91
N ASN A 15 6.41 4.54 -28.10
CA ASN A 15 7.48 3.86 -27.38
C ASN A 15 8.82 4.12 -28.10
N LEU A 16 9.76 4.79 -27.44
CA LEU A 16 11.09 5.12 -27.97
C LEU A 16 12.19 4.23 -27.40
N THR A 17 11.84 3.20 -26.63
CA THR A 17 12.81 2.37 -25.90
C THR A 17 13.76 1.65 -26.84
N GLU A 18 13.28 1.10 -27.96
CA GLU A 18 14.12 0.43 -28.95
C GLU A 18 15.08 1.40 -29.65
N VAL A 19 14.58 2.59 -30.03
CA VAL A 19 15.39 3.64 -30.65
C VAL A 19 16.49 4.10 -29.68
N PHE A 20 16.15 4.26 -28.40
CA PHE A 20 17.10 4.59 -27.35
C PHE A 20 18.16 3.50 -27.16
N ILE A 21 17.77 2.22 -27.09
CA ILE A 21 18.71 1.09 -26.93
C ILE A 21 19.64 1.01 -28.14
N LEU A 22 19.12 1.20 -29.35
CA LEU A 22 19.91 1.20 -30.58
C LEU A 22 20.93 2.33 -30.57
N LEU A 23 20.52 3.56 -30.23
CA LEU A 23 21.42 4.71 -30.12
C LEU A 23 22.47 4.52 -29.01
N ARG A 24 22.08 3.95 -27.85
CA ARG A 24 22.99 3.65 -26.75
C ARG A 24 24.07 2.64 -27.15
N ASN A 25 23.66 1.54 -27.78
CA ASN A 25 24.58 0.49 -28.22
C ASN A 25 25.48 0.98 -29.36
N ASN A 26 24.95 1.78 -30.28
CA ASN A 26 25.72 2.40 -31.35
C ASN A 26 26.75 3.40 -30.81
N ALA A 27 26.38 4.24 -29.83
CA ALA A 27 27.30 5.17 -29.17
C ALA A 27 28.42 4.47 -28.39
N LEU A 28 28.14 3.32 -27.78
CA LEU A 28 29.17 2.48 -27.17
C LEU A 28 30.11 1.90 -28.23
N HIS A 29 29.56 1.34 -29.32
CA HIS A 29 30.37 0.84 -30.44
C HIS A 29 31.21 1.91 -31.11
N SER A 30 30.68 3.12 -31.31
CA SER A 30 31.45 4.23 -31.90
C SER A 30 32.57 4.68 -30.97
N LYS A 31 32.35 4.70 -29.65
CA LYS A 31 33.41 4.99 -28.66
C LYS A 31 34.55 3.97 -28.73
N PHE A 32 34.26 2.67 -28.95
CA PHE A 32 35.29 1.65 -29.14
C PHE A 32 36.02 1.75 -30.49
N ILE A 33 35.35 2.18 -31.56
CA ILE A 33 35.98 2.39 -32.88
C ILE A 33 36.90 3.62 -32.87
N PHE A 34 36.49 4.72 -32.23
CA PHE A 34 37.35 5.90 -32.12
C PHE A 34 38.48 5.75 -31.08
N ALA A 35 38.30 4.90 -30.07
CA ALA A 35 39.38 4.54 -29.14
C ALA A 35 40.56 3.92 -29.90
N ASN A 36 40.33 3.00 -30.85
CA ASN A 36 41.41 2.36 -31.62
C ASN A 36 42.17 3.29 -32.58
N ASN A 37 41.59 4.42 -32.99
CA ASN A 37 42.24 5.38 -33.90
C ASN A 37 42.93 6.55 -33.16
N THR A 38 42.83 6.63 -31.84
CA THR A 38 43.49 7.68 -31.02
C THR A 38 44.46 7.10 -29.98
N ILE A 39 44.85 5.83 -30.12
CA ILE A 39 45.79 5.19 -29.18
C ILE A 39 47.22 5.73 -29.31
N ASP A 40 47.61 6.33 -30.43
CA ASP A 40 49.05 6.53 -30.66
C ASP A 40 49.71 7.81 -30.13
N GLU A 41 49.01 8.87 -29.66
CA GLU A 41 49.77 10.08 -29.28
C GLU A 41 49.40 10.86 -28.00
N LYS A 42 48.22 10.76 -27.36
CA LYS A 42 47.91 11.70 -26.25
C LYS A 42 47.08 11.21 -25.07
N MET A 43 47.06 9.92 -24.75
CA MET A 43 46.48 9.49 -23.48
C MET A 43 47.22 8.32 -22.83
N SER A 44 48.50 8.55 -22.51
CA SER A 44 49.25 7.79 -21.49
C SER A 44 49.54 8.70 -20.29
N LEU A 45 48.50 9.24 -19.67
CA LEU A 45 48.60 9.93 -18.36
C LEU A 45 47.34 9.66 -17.53
N VAL A 46 47.06 8.39 -17.29
CA VAL A 46 46.79 7.84 -15.96
C VAL A 46 47.30 6.40 -16.06
N ALA A 47 48.54 6.16 -15.64
CA ALA A 47 48.92 4.82 -15.27
C ALA A 47 48.00 4.45 -14.10
N LEU A 48 47.06 3.54 -14.34
CA LEU A 48 46.48 2.78 -13.24
C LEU A 48 47.67 1.99 -12.69
N ASP A 49 48.21 2.46 -11.56
CA ASP A 49 49.22 1.73 -10.82
C ASP A 49 48.75 0.28 -10.68
N GLU A 50 49.56 -0.61 -11.25
CA GLU A 50 49.43 -2.05 -11.20
C GLU A 50 49.96 -2.56 -9.85
N GLU A 51 49.65 -1.83 -8.77
CA GLU A 51 49.94 -2.20 -7.39
C GLU A 51 48.63 -2.21 -6.60
N THR A 52 47.98 -3.37 -6.59
CA THR A 52 47.17 -3.85 -5.47
C THR A 52 46.16 -2.86 -4.86
N GLU A 53 45.36 -2.21 -5.68
CA GLU A 53 43.97 -1.97 -5.30
C GLU A 53 43.12 -2.80 -6.22
N THR A 54 42.82 -4.02 -5.76
CA THR A 54 41.59 -4.70 -6.16
C THR A 54 40.50 -3.66 -6.07
N VAL A 55 40.10 -3.12 -7.23
CA VAL A 55 38.85 -2.40 -7.36
C VAL A 55 37.83 -3.40 -6.87
N HIS A 56 37.46 -3.28 -5.60
CA HIS A 56 36.23 -3.80 -5.10
C HIS A 56 35.20 -3.08 -5.97
N VAL A 57 34.88 -3.70 -7.12
CA VAL A 57 33.51 -3.82 -7.58
C VAL A 57 32.82 -4.49 -6.41
N SER A 58 32.54 -3.68 -5.40
CA SER A 58 31.46 -3.90 -4.49
C SER A 58 30.26 -3.84 -5.42
N SER A 59 29.99 -4.99 -6.04
CA SER A 59 28.69 -5.61 -5.89
C SER A 59 28.35 -5.56 -4.40
N SER A 60 28.05 -4.36 -3.91
CA SER A 60 27.06 -4.18 -2.90
C SER A 60 25.86 -4.83 -3.57
N SER A 61 25.68 -6.13 -3.28
CA SER A 61 24.34 -6.65 -3.12
C SER A 61 23.66 -5.59 -2.29
N ARG A 62 22.95 -4.66 -2.92
CA ARG A 62 22.10 -3.69 -2.25
C ARG A 62 21.00 -4.55 -1.69
N VAL A 63 21.31 -5.20 -0.57
CA VAL A 63 20.34 -5.97 0.19
C VAL A 63 19.26 -4.94 0.49
N PRO A 64 18.04 -5.16 0.00
CA PRO A 64 16.97 -4.22 0.25
C PRO A 64 16.87 -4.03 1.76
N PRO A 65 16.59 -2.79 2.24
CA PRO A 65 16.47 -2.52 3.66
C PRO A 65 15.55 -3.54 4.34
N GLU A 66 15.83 -3.91 5.59
CA GLU A 66 15.04 -4.88 6.36
C GLU A 66 13.53 -4.56 6.37
N TRP A 67 13.15 -3.28 6.27
CA TRP A 67 11.75 -2.88 6.20
C TRP A 67 11.03 -3.31 4.91
N VAL A 68 11.78 -3.61 3.84
CA VAL A 68 11.24 -4.15 2.58
C VAL A 68 10.69 -5.57 2.79
N ASN A 69 11.27 -6.36 3.69
CA ASN A 69 10.73 -7.69 4.03
C ASN A 69 9.33 -7.55 4.66
N TYR A 70 9.16 -6.60 5.60
CA TYR A 70 7.84 -6.30 6.18
C TYR A 70 6.87 -5.72 5.15
N LEU A 71 7.36 -4.98 4.14
CA LEU A 71 6.53 -4.51 3.02
C LEU A 71 5.98 -5.69 2.23
N ASP A 72 6.83 -6.63 1.82
CA ASP A 72 6.42 -7.80 1.04
C ASP A 72 5.43 -8.66 1.81
N GLU A 73 5.68 -8.87 3.11
CA GLU A 73 4.76 -9.57 4.01
C GLU A 73 3.41 -8.84 4.13
N THR A 74 3.43 -7.51 4.28
CA THR A 74 2.19 -6.70 4.33
C THR A 74 1.42 -6.79 3.02
N GLN A 75 2.09 -6.75 1.86
CA GLN A 75 1.43 -6.87 0.56
C GLN A 75 0.80 -8.25 0.35
N TYR A 76 1.48 -9.29 0.80
CA TYR A 76 0.95 -10.65 0.79
C TYR A 76 -0.32 -10.75 1.65
N GLU A 77 -0.27 -10.26 2.89
CA GLU A 77 -1.42 -10.28 3.80
C GLU A 77 -2.58 -9.42 3.28
N LEU A 78 -2.33 -8.24 2.69
CA LEU A 78 -3.38 -7.44 2.04
C LEU A 78 -4.07 -8.19 0.89
N THR A 79 -3.32 -8.94 0.09
CA THR A 79 -3.86 -9.76 -1.00
C THR A 79 -4.70 -10.91 -0.44
N ARG A 80 -4.25 -11.52 0.66
CA ARG A 80 -4.96 -12.57 1.36
C ARG A 80 -6.27 -12.06 1.99
N ILE A 81 -6.26 -10.87 2.61
CA ILE A 81 -7.46 -10.19 3.12
C ILE A 81 -8.46 -9.98 2.00
N ARG A 82 -8.04 -9.46 0.83
CA ARG A 82 -8.93 -9.29 -0.33
C ARG A 82 -9.61 -10.58 -0.74
N SER A 83 -8.86 -11.68 -0.79
CA SER A 83 -9.41 -12.99 -1.15
C SER A 83 -10.42 -13.48 -0.11
N ARG A 84 -10.09 -13.40 1.18
CA ARG A 84 -11.00 -13.78 2.27
C ARG A 84 -12.27 -12.93 2.32
N LEU A 85 -12.16 -11.62 2.12
CA LEU A 85 -13.33 -10.73 2.02
C LEU A 85 -14.27 -11.13 0.88
N LYS A 86 -13.72 -11.59 -0.25
CA LYS A 86 -14.53 -12.10 -1.36
C LYS A 86 -15.24 -13.40 -0.96
N GLN A 87 -14.54 -14.33 -0.32
CA GLN A 87 -15.12 -15.59 0.17
C GLN A 87 -16.24 -15.33 1.19
N ILE A 88 -16.04 -14.42 2.15
CA ILE A 88 -17.08 -14.04 3.13
C ILE A 88 -18.32 -13.49 2.41
N ARG A 89 -18.15 -12.61 1.41
CA ARG A 89 -19.29 -12.11 0.62
C ARG A 89 -20.04 -13.22 -0.11
N GLU A 90 -19.32 -14.17 -0.69
CA GLU A 90 -19.92 -15.32 -1.37
C GLU A 90 -20.66 -16.22 -0.37
N MET A 91 -20.08 -16.51 0.80
CA MET A 91 -20.73 -17.28 1.87
C MET A 91 -21.98 -16.56 2.42
N GLN A 92 -21.88 -15.26 2.70
CA GLN A 92 -23.02 -14.43 3.13
C GLN A 92 -24.14 -14.43 2.10
N GLN A 93 -23.81 -14.29 0.81
CA GLN A 93 -24.80 -14.33 -0.26
C GLN A 93 -25.43 -15.72 -0.40
N ASN A 94 -24.64 -16.79 -0.27
CA ASN A 94 -25.13 -18.16 -0.33
C ASN A 94 -26.03 -18.50 0.85
N HIS A 95 -25.65 -18.15 2.08
CA HIS A 95 -26.48 -18.27 3.28
C HIS A 95 -27.81 -17.53 3.09
N MET A 96 -27.76 -16.35 2.47
CA MET A 96 -28.96 -15.61 2.14
C MET A 96 -29.77 -16.28 1.01
N SER A 97 -29.19 -16.95 0.04
CA SER A 97 -29.96 -17.57 -1.04
C SER A 97 -30.85 -18.75 -0.60
N LYS A 98 -30.56 -19.35 0.56
CA LYS A 98 -31.28 -20.51 1.06
C LYS A 98 -32.61 -20.12 1.76
N PRO A 99 -33.72 -20.86 1.51
CA PRO A 99 -35.01 -20.61 2.17
C PRO A 99 -35.12 -21.12 3.62
N SER A 100 -34.36 -22.16 3.99
CA SER A 100 -34.40 -22.80 5.31
C SER A 100 -33.07 -22.64 6.03
N PHE A 101 -33.12 -22.16 7.28
CA PHE A 101 -31.95 -21.91 8.15
C PHE A 101 -31.57 -23.13 9.01
N VAL A 102 -32.42 -24.16 9.06
CA VAL A 102 -32.34 -25.27 10.03
C VAL A 102 -31.08 -26.15 9.89
N GLU A 103 -30.33 -26.05 8.78
CA GLU A 103 -29.08 -26.80 8.55
C GLU A 103 -27.80 -25.93 8.54
N ASP A 104 -27.88 -24.62 8.80
CA ASP A 104 -26.76 -23.69 8.53
C ASP A 104 -25.91 -23.33 9.76
N LEU A 105 -26.08 -23.99 10.91
CA LEU A 105 -25.25 -23.73 12.10
C LEU A 105 -23.75 -23.94 11.84
N GLU A 106 -23.38 -24.87 10.96
CA GLU A 106 -21.99 -25.09 10.53
C GLU A 106 -21.50 -23.98 9.58
N ALA A 107 -22.33 -23.57 8.62
CA ALA A 107 -22.01 -22.48 7.70
C ALA A 107 -21.87 -21.14 8.45
N GLN A 108 -22.71 -20.90 9.46
CA GLN A 108 -22.65 -19.74 10.33
C GLN A 108 -21.36 -19.72 11.15
N LYS A 109 -21.01 -20.85 11.78
CA LYS A 109 -19.73 -20.98 12.50
C LYS A 109 -18.53 -20.74 11.61
N GLU A 110 -18.55 -21.22 10.37
CA GLU A 110 -17.46 -21.00 9.42
C GLU A 110 -17.38 -19.54 8.96
N MET A 111 -18.51 -18.85 8.79
CA MET A 111 -18.56 -17.41 8.52
C MET A 111 -18.04 -16.57 9.70
N ASP A 112 -18.42 -16.92 10.93
CA ASP A 112 -17.97 -16.24 12.16
C ASP A 112 -16.45 -16.42 12.30
N LYS A 113 -15.96 -17.64 12.16
CA LYS A 113 -14.52 -17.94 12.18
C LYS A 113 -13.76 -17.17 11.09
N SER A 114 -14.28 -17.14 9.87
CA SER A 114 -13.66 -16.38 8.77
C SER A 114 -13.64 -14.88 9.05
N THR A 115 -14.68 -14.36 9.72
CA THR A 115 -14.77 -12.95 10.13
C THR A 115 -13.74 -12.62 11.21
N ASP A 116 -13.59 -13.49 12.22
CA ASP A 116 -12.57 -13.35 13.26
C ASP A 116 -11.15 -13.43 12.67
N GLU A 117 -10.92 -14.37 11.73
CA GLU A 117 -9.64 -14.48 11.00
C GLU A 117 -9.31 -13.17 10.26
N VAL A 118 -10.26 -12.60 9.52
CA VAL A 118 -10.04 -11.35 8.77
C VAL A 118 -9.77 -10.17 9.71
N THR A 119 -10.48 -10.08 10.83
CA THR A 119 -10.20 -9.04 11.86
C THR A 119 -8.79 -9.19 12.42
N GLY A 120 -8.35 -10.41 12.71
CA GLY A 120 -6.98 -10.70 13.13
C GLY A 120 -5.93 -10.31 12.07
N MET A 121 -6.22 -10.55 10.79
CA MET A 121 -5.36 -10.15 9.68
C MET A 121 -5.25 -8.63 9.55
N PHE A 122 -6.34 -7.88 9.72
CA PHE A 122 -6.30 -6.41 9.76
C PHE A 122 -5.37 -5.89 10.87
N SER A 123 -5.50 -6.43 12.09
CA SER A 123 -4.63 -6.07 13.21
C SER A 123 -3.16 -6.49 12.98
N HIS A 124 -2.93 -7.59 12.28
CA HIS A 124 -1.58 -8.02 11.92
C HIS A 124 -0.94 -7.06 10.89
N CYS A 125 -1.65 -6.71 9.82
CA CYS A 125 -1.22 -5.68 8.86
C CYS A 125 -0.91 -4.35 9.54
N GLN A 126 -1.73 -3.93 10.51
CA GLN A 126 -1.49 -2.69 11.27
C GLN A 126 -0.17 -2.75 12.06
N ARG A 127 0.14 -3.89 12.69
CA ARG A 127 1.41 -4.08 13.39
C ARG A 127 2.60 -4.07 12.44
N LEU A 128 2.50 -4.72 11.28
CA LEU A 128 3.54 -4.71 10.25
C LEU A 128 3.83 -3.29 9.75
N ILE A 129 2.78 -2.51 9.46
CA ILE A 129 2.91 -1.10 9.09
C ILE A 129 3.62 -0.30 10.21
N GLY A 130 3.26 -0.55 11.48
CA GLY A 130 3.93 0.06 12.62
C GLY A 130 5.41 -0.32 12.77
N PHE A 131 5.79 -1.54 12.39
CA PHE A 131 7.20 -1.96 12.35
C PHE A 131 7.98 -1.27 11.25
N ILE A 132 7.38 -1.09 10.06
CA ILE A 132 8.00 -0.33 8.96
C ILE A 132 8.24 1.13 9.38
N GLU A 133 7.30 1.74 10.10
CA GLU A 133 7.43 3.12 10.59
C GLU A 133 8.51 3.27 11.68
N LYS A 134 8.59 2.30 12.60
CA LYS A 134 9.55 2.30 13.72
C LYS A 134 10.93 1.78 13.36
N ALA A 135 11.12 1.21 12.16
CA ALA A 135 12.41 0.70 11.70
C ALA A 135 13.43 1.85 11.66
N ASN A 136 14.26 1.97 12.70
CA ASN A 136 15.23 3.04 12.86
C ASN A 136 16.51 2.69 12.08
N VAL A 137 16.44 2.86 10.76
CA VAL A 137 17.61 2.75 9.89
C VAL A 137 18.23 4.14 9.79
N ILE A 138 19.57 4.22 9.86
CA ILE A 138 20.33 5.45 9.55
C ILE A 138 20.14 5.72 8.06
N GLU A 139 19.02 6.34 7.71
CA GLU A 139 18.56 6.46 6.33
C GLU A 139 19.10 7.72 5.68
N SER A 140 19.56 7.57 4.43
CA SER A 140 19.63 8.71 3.52
C SER A 140 18.26 9.40 3.46
N THR A 141 18.21 10.73 3.30
CA THR A 141 16.97 11.51 3.18
C THR A 141 15.99 10.90 2.17
N GLN A 142 16.50 10.25 1.12
CA GLN A 142 15.69 9.60 0.09
C GLN A 142 15.02 8.29 0.55
N GLN A 143 15.68 7.47 1.37
CA GLN A 143 15.09 6.24 1.91
C GLN A 143 13.96 6.56 2.90
N SER A 144 14.12 7.59 3.72
CA SER A 144 13.09 8.05 4.64
C SER A 144 11.82 8.53 3.91
N LEU A 145 11.99 9.28 2.82
CA LEU A 145 10.87 9.71 1.96
C LEU A 145 10.16 8.53 1.28
N LEU A 146 10.92 7.58 0.75
CA LEU A 146 10.35 6.37 0.12
C LEU A 146 9.57 5.53 1.13
N ARG A 147 10.13 5.29 2.31
CA ARG A 147 9.47 4.57 3.40
C ARG A 147 8.18 5.27 3.83
N GLY A 148 8.23 6.60 4.01
CA GLY A 148 7.05 7.39 4.33
C GLY A 148 5.94 7.28 3.28
N ASN A 149 6.30 7.33 1.99
CA ASN A 149 5.34 7.13 0.89
C ASN A 149 4.73 5.72 0.90
N VAL A 150 5.57 4.69 1.07
CA VAL A 150 5.13 3.28 1.11
C VAL A 150 4.20 3.02 2.28
N VAL A 151 4.59 3.40 3.50
CA VAL A 151 3.74 3.29 4.70
C VAL A 151 2.40 3.94 4.44
N SER A 152 2.41 5.08 3.76
CA SER A 152 1.19 5.82 3.53
C SER A 152 0.26 5.16 2.52
N THR A 153 0.81 4.65 1.42
CA THR A 153 0.06 3.83 0.48
C THR A 153 -0.54 2.60 1.16
N LEU A 154 0.24 1.89 1.98
CA LEU A 154 -0.24 0.70 2.71
C LEU A 154 -1.41 1.05 3.62
N ARG A 155 -1.29 2.12 4.42
CA ARG A 155 -2.34 2.57 5.33
C ARG A 155 -3.63 2.95 4.59
N LEU A 156 -3.52 3.67 3.47
CA LEU A 156 -4.68 3.99 2.63
C LEU A 156 -5.35 2.71 2.09
N THR A 157 -4.55 1.76 1.57
CA THR A 157 -5.11 0.51 1.06
C THR A 157 -5.78 -0.32 2.14
N LEU A 158 -5.21 -0.39 3.34
CA LEU A 158 -5.76 -1.08 4.50
C LEU A 158 -7.08 -0.43 4.94
N SER A 159 -7.13 0.90 5.00
CA SER A 159 -8.34 1.67 5.31
C SER A 159 -9.45 1.44 4.29
N ASN A 160 -9.14 1.44 2.99
CA ASN A 160 -10.12 1.15 1.95
C ASN A 160 -10.68 -0.27 2.08
N LEU A 161 -9.83 -1.27 2.29
CA LEU A 161 -10.28 -2.66 2.49
C LEU A 161 -11.14 -2.82 3.74
N ALA A 162 -10.77 -2.15 4.83
CA ALA A 162 -11.57 -2.14 6.03
C ALA A 162 -12.94 -1.48 5.71
N GLY A 163 -12.97 -0.31 5.07
CA GLY A 163 -14.21 0.36 4.68
C GLY A 163 -15.14 -0.52 3.83
N ASP A 164 -14.58 -1.24 2.86
CA ASP A 164 -15.29 -2.22 2.03
C ASP A 164 -15.82 -3.41 2.84
N PHE A 165 -15.12 -3.82 3.90
CA PHE A 165 -15.59 -4.89 4.79
C PHE A 165 -16.75 -4.42 5.67
N ARG A 166 -16.64 -3.23 6.27
CA ARG A 166 -17.70 -2.64 7.09
C ARG A 166 -18.99 -2.45 6.32
N THR A 167 -18.91 -1.89 5.12
CA THR A 167 -20.08 -1.69 4.27
C THR A 167 -20.72 -3.03 3.89
N SER A 168 -19.90 -4.06 3.63
CA SER A 168 -20.38 -5.43 3.39
C SER A 168 -21.10 -6.01 4.62
N GLN A 169 -20.51 -5.93 5.81
CA GLN A 169 -21.11 -6.42 7.05
C GLN A 169 -22.39 -5.67 7.44
N ALA A 170 -22.41 -4.34 7.28
CA ALA A 170 -23.60 -3.53 7.51
C ALA A 170 -24.73 -3.89 6.53
N LYS A 171 -24.41 -4.16 5.27
CA LYS A 171 -25.38 -4.64 4.28
C LYS A 171 -25.93 -6.01 4.67
N PHE A 172 -25.08 -6.93 5.12
CA PHE A 172 -25.50 -8.25 5.58
C PHE A 172 -26.43 -8.15 6.80
N LEU A 173 -26.08 -7.35 7.81
CA LEU A 173 -26.93 -7.10 8.99
C LEU A 173 -28.31 -6.56 8.59
N LYS A 174 -28.35 -5.54 7.72
CA LYS A 174 -29.60 -4.96 7.23
C LYS A 174 -30.46 -5.99 6.50
N GLN A 175 -29.85 -6.92 5.77
CA GLN A 175 -30.59 -7.96 5.06
C GLN A 175 -31.13 -9.05 5.99
N ILE A 176 -30.40 -9.40 7.05
CA ILE A 176 -30.89 -10.30 8.11
C ILE A 176 -32.10 -9.65 8.81
N GLU A 177 -31.99 -8.38 9.15
CA GLU A 177 -33.06 -7.62 9.82
C GLU A 177 -34.32 -7.51 8.95
N ALA A 178 -34.17 -7.17 7.67
CA ALA A 178 -35.29 -7.12 6.73
C ALA A 178 -36.01 -8.48 6.57
N ARG A 179 -35.27 -9.60 6.70
CA ARG A 179 -35.89 -10.93 6.73
C ARG A 179 -36.58 -11.22 8.05
N LYS A 180 -36.02 -10.80 9.19
CA LYS A 180 -36.67 -10.91 10.50
C LYS A 180 -38.02 -10.20 10.48
N GLU A 181 -38.08 -8.98 9.97
CA GLU A 181 -39.31 -8.19 9.88
C GLU A 181 -40.34 -8.83 8.94
N LYS A 182 -39.90 -9.33 7.78
CA LYS A 182 -40.79 -10.00 6.83
C LYS A 182 -41.36 -11.31 7.41
N VAL A 183 -40.56 -12.11 8.10
CA VAL A 183 -41.05 -13.32 8.76
C VAL A 183 -41.96 -12.98 9.94
N ASN A 184 -41.56 -12.05 10.81
CA ASN A 184 -42.39 -11.60 11.93
C ASN A 184 -43.75 -11.06 11.46
N SER A 185 -43.81 -10.34 10.34
CA SER A 185 -45.09 -9.86 9.80
C SER A 185 -45.98 -11.00 9.28
N TYR A 186 -45.42 -12.04 8.66
CA TYR A 186 -46.19 -13.25 8.34
C TYR A 186 -46.64 -14.01 9.61
N LEU A 187 -45.82 -14.03 10.65
CA LEU A 187 -46.15 -14.68 11.92
C LEU A 187 -47.26 -13.94 12.67
N LEU A 188 -47.16 -12.62 12.81
CA LEU A 188 -48.20 -11.76 13.40
C LEU A 188 -49.50 -11.80 12.58
N ALA A 189 -49.42 -11.77 11.25
CA ALA A 189 -50.60 -11.90 10.39
C ALA A 189 -51.26 -13.29 10.48
N SER A 190 -50.51 -14.34 10.83
CA SER A 190 -51.04 -15.70 11.07
C SER A 190 -51.50 -15.93 12.51
N THR A 191 -51.11 -15.05 13.45
CA THR A 191 -51.29 -15.22 14.90
C THR A 191 -51.85 -13.93 15.51
N ASP A 192 -53.08 -13.56 15.14
CA ASP A 192 -53.81 -12.39 15.68
C ASP A 192 -54.10 -12.49 17.21
N TRP A 193 -53.66 -13.57 17.88
CA TRP A 193 -53.96 -13.91 19.28
C TRP A 193 -52.76 -13.89 20.23
N VAL A 194 -51.51 -13.82 19.75
CA VAL A 194 -50.32 -13.92 20.62
C VAL A 194 -49.35 -12.78 20.33
N ASN A 195 -49.37 -11.77 21.19
CA ASN A 195 -48.33 -10.75 21.23
C ASN A 195 -47.00 -11.39 21.66
N THR A 196 -46.00 -11.35 20.77
CA THR A 196 -44.64 -11.87 20.98
C THR A 196 -43.92 -11.23 22.18
N GLU A 197 -44.35 -10.06 22.65
CA GLU A 197 -43.80 -9.39 23.84
C GLU A 197 -44.13 -10.10 25.17
N VAL A 198 -45.07 -11.05 25.18
CA VAL A 198 -45.49 -11.75 26.41
C VAL A 198 -44.84 -13.13 26.55
N LEU A 199 -44.09 -13.62 25.56
CA LEU A 199 -43.57 -15.01 25.60
C LEU A 199 -42.48 -15.25 26.67
N ASP A 200 -41.94 -14.19 27.26
CA ASP A 200 -40.91 -14.29 28.32
C ASP A 200 -41.53 -14.42 29.74
N ASP A 201 -42.84 -14.20 29.92
CA ASP A 201 -43.48 -14.17 31.26
C ASP A 201 -44.93 -14.69 31.31
N VAL A 202 -45.36 -15.60 30.41
CA VAL A 202 -46.68 -16.26 30.54
C VAL A 202 -46.56 -17.46 31.50
N PRO A 203 -47.20 -17.43 32.69
CA PRO A 203 -47.44 -18.65 33.44
C PRO A 203 -48.34 -19.54 32.57
N ILE A 204 -47.96 -20.80 32.44
CA ILE A 204 -48.70 -21.85 31.73
C ILE A 204 -50.02 -22.11 32.47
N ASP A 205 -50.99 -21.19 32.40
CA ASP A 205 -52.39 -21.49 32.70
C ASP A 205 -53.11 -21.72 31.38
N ALA A 206 -52.97 -22.97 30.91
CA ALA A 206 -53.51 -23.52 29.69
C ALA A 206 -55.04 -23.72 29.78
N SER A 207 -55.78 -22.63 29.99
CA SER A 207 -57.21 -22.69 30.28
C SER A 207 -58.07 -21.76 29.40
N ARG A 208 -57.74 -21.63 28.11
CA ARG A 208 -58.70 -21.09 27.11
C ARG A 208 -58.31 -21.48 25.67
N ASP A 209 -59.09 -22.41 25.12
CA ASP A 209 -59.00 -23.03 23.79
C ASP A 209 -57.64 -23.63 23.42
N GLY A 210 -57.57 -24.96 23.46
CA GLY A 210 -56.36 -25.72 23.18
C GLY A 210 -55.85 -25.45 21.77
N LEU A 211 -54.65 -24.87 21.68
CA LEU A 211 -53.88 -24.87 20.45
C LEU A 211 -53.79 -26.30 19.92
N THR A 212 -54.16 -26.48 18.65
CA THR A 212 -54.00 -27.77 17.97
C THR A 212 -52.51 -28.16 17.96
N MET A 213 -52.20 -29.46 17.97
CA MET A 213 -50.82 -29.95 17.94
C MET A 213 -50.02 -29.36 16.76
N GLU A 214 -50.69 -29.13 15.63
CA GLU A 214 -50.12 -28.50 14.44
C GLU A 214 -49.76 -27.03 14.67
N GLN A 215 -50.57 -26.28 15.43
CA GLN A 215 -50.26 -24.89 15.83
C GLN A 215 -49.11 -24.81 16.83
N ILE A 216 -49.02 -25.75 17.79
CA ILE A 216 -47.90 -25.82 18.75
C ILE A 216 -46.59 -26.14 18.02
N GLN A 217 -46.62 -27.06 17.05
CA GLN A 217 -45.47 -27.41 16.23
C GLN A 217 -44.99 -26.25 15.37
N LEU A 218 -45.93 -25.50 14.77
CA LEU A 218 -45.63 -24.26 14.04
C LEU A 218 -44.97 -23.22 14.96
N LEU A 219 -45.52 -23.00 16.16
CA LEU A 219 -45.00 -22.04 17.13
C LEU A 219 -43.58 -22.39 17.58
N LEU A 220 -43.30 -23.66 17.88
CA LEU A 220 -41.95 -24.14 18.23
C LEU A 220 -40.95 -23.96 17.09
N GLN A 221 -41.32 -24.33 15.86
CA GLN A 221 -40.45 -24.15 14.69
C GLN A 221 -40.15 -22.66 14.44
N ASN A 222 -41.14 -21.79 14.64
CA ASN A 222 -40.98 -20.35 14.52
C ASN A 222 -40.08 -19.76 15.63
N ALA A 223 -40.23 -20.22 16.87
CA ALA A 223 -39.41 -19.79 17.99
C ALA A 223 -37.92 -20.15 17.78
N ASP A 224 -37.63 -21.36 17.30
CA ASP A 224 -36.27 -21.79 16.97
C ASP A 224 -35.66 -20.95 15.84
N MET A 225 -36.44 -20.65 14.80
CA MET A 225 -36.00 -19.77 13.70
C MET A 225 -35.72 -18.32 14.16
N VAL A 226 -36.49 -17.79 15.12
CA VAL A 226 -36.24 -16.45 15.68
C VAL A 226 -34.95 -16.45 16.51
N LYS A 227 -34.76 -17.47 17.37
CA LYS A 227 -33.59 -17.61 18.23
C LYS A 227 -32.29 -17.78 17.45
N GLU A 228 -32.31 -18.51 16.34
CA GLU A 228 -31.16 -18.64 15.45
C GLU A 228 -30.77 -17.30 14.82
N ARG A 229 -31.75 -16.52 14.35
CA ARG A 229 -31.48 -15.19 13.77
C ARG A 229 -30.96 -14.17 14.77
N GLU A 230 -31.40 -14.24 16.03
CA GLU A 230 -30.84 -13.38 17.07
C GLU A 230 -29.36 -13.68 17.31
N ARG A 231 -28.95 -14.94 17.20
CA ARG A 231 -27.52 -15.31 17.25
C ARG A 231 -26.76 -14.71 16.07
N ASP A 232 -27.30 -14.77 14.85
CA ASP A 232 -26.65 -14.19 13.66
C ASP A 232 -26.48 -12.68 13.80
N VAL A 233 -27.54 -11.98 14.23
CA VAL A 233 -27.48 -10.53 14.47
C VAL A 233 -26.44 -10.20 15.55
N MET A 234 -26.39 -10.96 16.64
CA MET A 234 -25.38 -10.76 17.68
C MET A 234 -23.96 -10.98 17.17
N SER A 235 -23.70 -12.01 16.35
CA SER A 235 -22.38 -12.28 15.79
C SER A 235 -21.90 -11.16 14.85
N VAL A 236 -22.77 -10.73 13.93
CA VAL A 236 -22.44 -9.63 13.01
C VAL A 236 -22.26 -8.32 13.77
N SER A 237 -23.09 -8.07 14.79
CA SER A 237 -22.96 -6.90 15.67
C SER A 237 -21.62 -6.90 16.42
N LYS A 238 -21.23 -8.03 17.01
CA LYS A 238 -19.92 -8.21 17.66
C LYS A 238 -18.78 -7.90 16.69
N SER A 239 -18.84 -8.48 15.49
CA SER A 239 -17.85 -8.26 14.43
C SER A 239 -17.74 -6.77 14.06
N ILE A 240 -18.88 -6.06 13.95
CA ILE A 240 -18.91 -4.62 13.67
C ILE A 240 -18.31 -3.80 14.83
N ILE A 241 -18.52 -4.20 16.08
CA ILE A 241 -17.96 -3.52 17.26
C ILE A 241 -16.44 -3.67 17.29
N GLU A 242 -15.92 -4.89 17.10
CA GLU A 242 -14.48 -5.15 17.03
C GLU A 242 -13.83 -4.36 15.89
N LEU A 243 -14.48 -4.37 14.73
CA LEU A 243 -14.06 -3.56 13.59
C LEU A 243 -14.09 -2.06 13.90
N ASN A 244 -15.04 -1.55 14.68
CA ASN A 244 -15.14 -0.13 15.02
C ASN A 244 -13.92 0.36 15.79
N SER A 245 -13.38 -0.45 16.71
CA SER A 245 -12.11 -0.14 17.37
C SER A 245 -10.98 -0.05 16.36
N LEU A 246 -10.87 -1.04 15.47
CA LEU A 246 -9.85 -1.07 14.41
C LEU A 246 -10.00 0.12 13.45
N PHE A 247 -11.23 0.52 13.12
CA PHE A 247 -11.51 1.67 12.27
C PHE A 247 -11.10 2.99 12.87
N LYS A 248 -11.29 3.19 14.18
CA LYS A 248 -10.83 4.41 14.85
C LYS A 248 -9.31 4.53 14.72
N ASP A 249 -8.60 3.42 14.89
CA ASP A 249 -7.16 3.37 14.74
C ASP A 249 -6.71 3.57 13.29
N LEU A 250 -7.43 3.01 12.30
CA LEU A 250 -7.13 3.24 10.88
C LEU A 250 -7.47 4.67 10.44
N ALA A 251 -8.57 5.24 10.94
CA ALA A 251 -9.01 6.58 10.60
C ALA A 251 -8.03 7.64 11.12
N SER A 252 -7.57 7.51 12.38
CA SER A 252 -6.52 8.39 12.90
C SER A 252 -5.24 8.27 12.07
N MET A 253 -4.85 7.04 11.73
CA MET A 253 -3.65 6.78 10.95
C MET A 253 -3.69 7.40 9.54
N VAL A 254 -4.86 7.46 8.89
CA VAL A 254 -5.07 8.06 7.55
C VAL A 254 -5.21 9.58 7.60
N VAL A 255 -5.83 10.14 8.63
CA VAL A 255 -5.96 11.61 8.79
C VAL A 255 -4.58 12.26 8.93
N ASP A 256 -3.67 11.64 9.69
CA ASP A 256 -2.30 12.14 9.89
C ASP A 256 -1.44 12.08 8.62
N GLN A 257 -1.87 11.35 7.59
CA GLN A 257 -1.14 11.21 6.33
C GLN A 257 -1.48 12.27 5.28
N GLY A 258 -2.55 13.05 5.44
CA GLY A 258 -3.03 13.97 4.40
C GLY A 258 -3.62 13.25 3.17
N THR A 259 -4.18 14.02 2.24
CA THR A 259 -4.77 13.45 1.01
C THR A 259 -3.68 13.02 0.02
N VAL A 260 -3.91 11.97 -0.76
CA VAL A 260 -2.95 11.48 -1.79
C VAL A 260 -2.56 12.59 -2.78
N LEU A 261 -3.48 13.51 -3.07
CA LEU A 261 -3.26 14.63 -3.99
C LEU A 261 -2.20 15.60 -3.45
N ASP A 262 -2.29 15.94 -2.16
CA ASP A 262 -1.38 16.86 -1.47
C ASP A 262 0.08 16.38 -1.55
N ARG A 263 0.29 15.06 -1.58
CA ARG A 263 1.62 14.45 -1.65
C ARG A 263 2.25 14.48 -3.03
N ILE A 264 1.46 14.41 -4.10
CA ILE A 264 1.98 14.50 -5.47
C ILE A 264 2.41 15.93 -5.72
N ASP A 265 1.54 16.89 -5.42
CA ASP A 265 1.83 18.31 -5.59
C ASP A 265 3.03 18.74 -4.74
N TYR A 266 3.08 18.33 -3.47
CA TYR A 266 4.22 18.58 -2.60
C TYR A 266 5.53 17.98 -3.14
N ASN A 267 5.55 16.73 -3.57
CA ASN A 267 6.77 16.11 -4.10
C ASN A 267 7.22 16.74 -5.43
N VAL A 268 6.28 17.13 -6.29
CA VAL A 268 6.57 17.84 -7.55
C VAL A 268 7.11 19.24 -7.27
N GLU A 269 6.51 19.97 -6.32
CA GLU A 269 6.99 21.28 -5.89
C GLU A 269 8.40 21.19 -5.30
N GLN A 270 8.65 20.22 -4.41
CA GLN A 270 9.98 19.99 -3.83
C GLN A 270 11.01 19.60 -4.90
N ALA A 271 10.62 18.84 -5.92
CA ALA A 271 11.49 18.54 -7.06
C ALA A 271 11.80 19.80 -7.86
N ALA A 272 10.79 20.65 -8.14
CA ALA A 272 10.98 21.92 -8.83
C ALA A 272 11.92 22.86 -8.06
N LEU A 273 11.77 22.98 -6.74
CA LEU A 273 12.65 23.76 -5.88
C LEU A 273 14.10 23.25 -5.91
N LYS A 274 14.31 21.92 -5.86
CA LYS A 274 15.64 21.30 -5.98
C LYS A 274 16.27 21.56 -7.34
N VAL A 275 15.52 21.46 -8.43
CA VAL A 275 16.01 21.74 -9.79
C VAL A 275 16.41 23.22 -9.93
N ASN A 276 15.60 24.13 -9.39
CA ASN A 276 15.92 25.56 -9.42
C ASN A 276 17.18 25.89 -8.62
N SER A 277 17.33 25.28 -7.43
CA SER A 277 18.54 25.37 -6.62
C SER A 277 19.77 24.81 -7.35
N ALA A 278 19.63 23.66 -8.01
CA ALA A 278 20.70 23.06 -8.81
C ALA A 278 21.11 23.96 -9.99
N LEU A 279 20.14 24.54 -10.71
CA LEU A 279 20.39 25.50 -11.78
C LEU A 279 21.20 26.70 -11.28
N SER A 280 20.83 27.26 -10.12
CA SER A 280 21.57 28.37 -9.52
C SER A 280 23.02 28.00 -9.17
N SER A 281 23.25 26.77 -8.69
CA SER A 281 24.59 26.27 -8.37
C SER A 281 25.46 26.08 -9.62
N VAL A 282 24.87 25.59 -10.72
CA VAL A 282 25.54 25.42 -12.01
C VAL A 282 25.88 26.79 -12.61
N GLN A 283 24.95 27.75 -12.58
CA GLN A 283 25.23 29.12 -13.02
C GLN A 283 26.34 29.78 -12.20
N ARG A 284 26.38 29.53 -10.89
CA ARG A 284 27.45 30.04 -10.03
C ARG A 284 28.79 29.41 -10.40
N ALA A 285 28.84 28.10 -10.61
CA ALA A 285 30.03 27.39 -11.05
C ALA A 285 30.53 27.89 -12.42
N GLU A 286 29.62 28.12 -13.38
CA GLU A 286 29.96 28.70 -14.68
C GLU A 286 30.57 30.09 -14.56
N ARG A 287 30.01 30.96 -13.69
CA ARG A 287 30.57 32.30 -13.43
C ARG A 287 31.98 32.22 -12.85
N TYR A 288 32.22 31.32 -11.90
CA TYR A 288 33.56 31.07 -11.35
C TYR A 288 34.52 30.63 -12.46
N GLN A 289 34.17 29.60 -13.23
CA GLN A 289 34.99 29.10 -14.33
C GLN A 289 35.30 30.17 -15.38
N ARG A 290 34.35 31.06 -15.69
CA ARG A 290 34.53 32.16 -16.65
C ARG A 290 35.47 33.24 -16.10
N SER A 291 35.52 33.43 -14.78
CA SER A 291 36.37 34.41 -14.12
C SER A 291 37.83 33.98 -13.96
N ASP A 292 38.12 32.67 -14.04
CA ASP A 292 39.48 32.11 -13.90
C ASP A 292 40.47 32.62 -14.96
N LYS A 293 40.00 33.13 -16.10
CA LYS A 293 40.85 33.73 -17.14
C LYS A 293 41.74 34.86 -16.59
N LYS A 294 41.24 35.63 -15.62
CA LYS A 294 42.02 36.69 -14.96
C LYS A 294 43.06 36.10 -14.00
N MET A 295 42.74 34.99 -13.34
CA MET A 295 43.65 34.28 -12.44
C MET A 295 44.83 33.65 -13.19
N TYR A 296 44.59 33.07 -14.38
CA TYR A 296 45.65 32.59 -15.26
C TYR A 296 46.60 33.71 -15.70
N CYS A 297 46.08 34.89 -16.03
CA CYS A 297 46.91 36.04 -16.40
C CYS A 297 47.82 36.49 -15.25
N ILE A 298 47.27 36.58 -14.02
CA ILE A 298 48.03 36.94 -12.82
C ILE A 298 49.14 35.91 -12.53
N LEU A 299 48.85 34.62 -12.70
CA LEU A 299 49.83 33.53 -12.51
C LEU A 299 50.95 33.60 -13.55
N VAL A 300 50.65 33.82 -14.82
CA VAL A 300 51.68 33.99 -15.86
C VAL A 300 52.56 35.21 -15.58
N LEU A 301 51.97 36.32 -15.15
CA LEU A 301 52.71 37.54 -14.83
C LEU A 301 53.62 37.34 -13.61
N SER A 302 53.16 36.64 -12.56
CA SER A 302 54.00 36.35 -11.40
C SER A 302 55.19 35.44 -11.75
N VAL A 303 54.99 34.41 -12.57
CA VAL A 303 56.06 33.54 -13.06
C VAL A 303 57.08 34.33 -13.89
N ALA A 304 56.62 35.22 -14.78
CA ALA A 304 57.52 36.06 -15.58
C ALA A 304 58.40 36.97 -14.72
N VAL A 305 57.84 37.56 -13.65
CA VAL A 305 58.60 38.40 -12.70
C VAL A 305 59.66 37.57 -11.97
N ILE A 306 59.33 36.36 -11.53
CA ILE A 306 60.29 35.46 -10.86
C ILE A 306 61.46 35.11 -11.80
N VAL A 307 61.17 34.78 -13.06
CA VAL A 307 62.20 34.47 -14.07
C VAL A 307 63.12 35.68 -14.30
N LEU A 308 62.56 36.89 -14.42
CA LEU A 308 63.34 38.13 -14.56
C LEU A 308 64.24 38.40 -13.34
N LEU A 309 63.74 38.17 -12.13
CA LEU A 309 64.55 38.31 -10.91
C LEU A 309 65.72 37.33 -10.88
N ILE A 310 65.50 36.06 -11.26
CA ILE A 310 66.56 35.05 -11.35
C ILE A 310 67.61 35.45 -12.38
N LEU A 311 67.20 35.91 -13.57
CA LEU A 311 68.12 36.38 -14.60
C LEU A 311 68.95 37.59 -14.13
N LEU A 312 68.34 38.55 -13.42
CA LEU A 312 69.08 39.69 -12.87
C LEU A 312 70.13 39.27 -11.85
N ILE A 313 69.82 38.27 -11.00
CA ILE A 313 70.80 37.74 -10.04
C ILE A 313 71.96 37.09 -10.80
N ILE A 314 71.69 36.27 -11.81
CA ILE A 314 72.73 35.59 -12.60
C ILE A 314 73.62 36.58 -13.36
N VAL A 315 73.04 37.64 -13.94
CA VAL A 315 73.80 38.63 -14.74
C VAL A 315 74.57 39.61 -13.87
N LYS A 316 74.08 39.93 -12.67
CA LYS A 316 74.71 40.88 -11.75
C LYS A 316 75.80 40.23 -10.88
N THR A 317 75.74 38.90 -10.71
CA THR A 317 76.78 38.10 -10.05
C THR A 317 77.89 37.81 -11.05
#